data_AF-A0A1S8X200-F1
#
_entry.id   AF-A0A1S8X200-F1
#
_cell.length_a   1.000
_cell.length_b   1.000
_cell.length_c   1.000
_cell.angle_alpha   90.00
_cell.angle_beta   90.00
_cell.angle_gamma   90.00
#
_symmetry.space_group_name_H-M   'P 1'
#
loop_
_entity.id
_entity.type
_entity.pdbx_description
1 polymer ?
#
loop_
_entity_poly.entity_id
_entity_poly.type
_entity_poly.pdbx_seq_one_letter_code
_entity_poly.pdbx_strand_id
1 'polypeptide(L)'
;MLSTKIENEKGRACVSDVAGCQACAELIGYPVMIKAAEGGGGKGIRKASTAAEVVRFFPQVQSEVPGSPIFVMKCAQRSRHLEVQLLADQYGQAISLFGRDCSVQRRHQKIIEEAPIVVAPKEAIEAMERE
;
A
#
# COMPACT_ATOMS: atom_id res chain seq x y z
N MET A 1 -16.40 17.49 -22.42
CA MET A 1 -17.46 16.70 -21.76
C MET A 1 -16.98 15.45 -21.00
N LEU A 2 -15.66 15.19 -20.87
CA LEU A 2 -15.14 14.09 -20.02
C LEU A 2 -14.53 14.55 -18.68
N SER A 3 -14.48 15.85 -18.42
CA SER A 3 -13.78 16.41 -17.26
C SER A 3 -14.64 16.60 -16.00
N THR A 4 -15.89 16.10 -15.99
CA THR A 4 -16.87 16.48 -14.94
C THR A 4 -17.42 15.29 -14.15
N LYS A 5 -16.89 14.06 -14.33
CA LYS A 5 -17.42 12.87 -13.62
C LYS A 5 -16.61 12.41 -12.40
N ILE A 6 -15.44 13.00 -12.11
CA ILE A 6 -14.59 12.58 -10.97
C ILE A 6 -14.28 13.75 -10.00
N GLU A 7 -15.07 14.83 -10.04
CA GLU A 7 -14.94 15.89 -9.02
C GLU A 7 -15.85 15.68 -7.80
N ASN A 8 -16.72 14.66 -7.82
CA ASN A 8 -17.69 14.38 -6.74
C ASN A 8 -17.40 13.11 -5.90
N GLU A 9 -16.23 12.46 -6.04
CA GLU A 9 -15.90 11.20 -5.35
C GLU A 9 -14.81 11.33 -4.26
N LYS A 10 -14.65 12.49 -3.62
CA LYS A 10 -13.89 12.62 -2.36
C LYS A 10 -14.54 11.89 -1.16
N GLY A 11 -15.40 10.90 -1.41
CA GLY A 11 -16.30 10.31 -0.43
C GLY A 11 -15.99 8.89 0.01
N ARG A 12 -15.33 8.04 -0.79
CA ARG A 12 -14.94 6.70 -0.32
C ARG A 12 -13.63 6.25 -0.99
N ALA A 13 -12.52 6.39 -0.26
CA ALA A 13 -11.24 5.76 -0.61
C ALA A 13 -11.30 4.22 -0.65
N CYS A 14 -12.45 3.63 -0.32
CA CYS A 14 -12.70 2.21 -0.24
C CYS A 14 -13.74 1.77 -1.27
N VAL A 15 -13.57 0.55 -1.77
CA VAL A 15 -14.46 -0.12 -2.71
C VAL A 15 -15.26 -1.19 -1.98
N SER A 16 -16.56 -1.28 -2.28
CA SER A 16 -17.50 -2.19 -1.60
C SER A 16 -17.73 -3.50 -2.34
N ASP A 17 -17.46 -3.53 -3.64
CA ASP A 17 -17.74 -4.66 -4.52
C ASP A 17 -16.73 -4.76 -5.67
N VAL A 18 -16.87 -5.83 -6.44
CA VAL A 18 -16.02 -6.13 -7.59
C VAL A 18 -16.09 -5.03 -8.65
N ALA A 19 -17.27 -4.46 -8.91
CA ALA A 19 -17.46 -3.46 -9.96
C ALA A 19 -16.74 -2.15 -9.59
N GLY A 20 -16.87 -1.68 -8.35
CA GLY A 20 -16.13 -0.53 -7.83
C GLY A 20 -14.61 -0.78 -7.85
N CYS A 21 -14.18 -1.98 -7.47
CA CYS A 21 -12.77 -2.36 -7.54
C CYS A 21 -12.21 -2.31 -8.97
N GLN A 22 -12.98 -2.81 -9.95
CA GLN A 22 -12.60 -2.76 -11.37
C GLN A 22 -12.54 -1.32 -11.89
N ALA A 23 -13.55 -0.50 -11.60
CA ALA A 23 -13.56 0.91 -12.01
C ALA A 23 -12.36 1.68 -11.46
N CYS A 24 -12.02 1.49 -10.17
CA CYS A 24 -10.82 2.07 -9.58
C CYS A 24 -9.54 1.52 -10.21
N ALA A 25 -9.47 0.22 -10.49
CA ALA A 25 -8.29 -0.39 -11.12
C ALA A 25 -8.05 0.10 -12.55
N GLU A 26 -9.12 0.35 -13.32
CA GLU A 26 -9.05 0.95 -14.65
C GLU A 26 -8.60 2.41 -14.59
N LEU A 27 -9.09 3.18 -13.62
CA LEU A 27 -8.67 4.56 -13.39
C LEU A 27 -7.18 4.68 -13.01
N ILE A 28 -6.71 3.81 -12.10
CA ILE A 28 -5.31 3.79 -11.64
C ILE A 28 -4.38 3.19 -12.71
N GLY A 29 -4.90 2.27 -13.51
CA GLY A 29 -4.16 1.47 -14.49
C GLY A 29 -3.41 0.30 -13.86
N TYR A 30 -3.44 -0.84 -14.55
CA TYR A 30 -2.78 -2.07 -14.10
C TYR A 30 -1.22 -1.99 -14.17
N PRO A 31 -0.49 -2.82 -13.39
CA PRO A 31 -1.00 -3.63 -12.29
C PRO A 31 -1.37 -2.80 -11.05
N VAL A 32 -2.33 -3.30 -10.27
CA VAL A 32 -2.82 -2.71 -9.02
C VAL A 32 -2.68 -3.69 -7.84
N MET A 33 -2.73 -3.15 -6.63
CA MET A 33 -2.85 -3.91 -5.39
C MET A 33 -4.25 -3.71 -4.82
N ILE A 34 -4.93 -4.81 -4.49
CA ILE A 34 -6.19 -4.84 -3.75
C ILE A 34 -5.81 -5.16 -2.29
N LYS A 35 -6.18 -4.28 -1.36
CA LYS A 35 -5.78 -4.37 0.05
C LYS A 35 -6.95 -4.17 0.99
N ALA A 36 -7.07 -5.04 1.99
CA ALA A 36 -7.86 -4.77 3.18
C ALA A 36 -7.12 -3.78 4.09
N ALA A 37 -7.82 -2.81 4.65
CA ALA A 37 -7.26 -1.75 5.49
C ALA A 37 -6.73 -2.30 6.83
N GLU A 38 -7.34 -3.37 7.34
CA GLU A 38 -7.03 -3.97 8.64
C GLU A 38 -6.22 -5.28 8.49
N GLY A 39 -5.64 -5.51 7.30
CA GLY A 39 -4.77 -6.65 7.03
C GLY A 39 -3.38 -6.49 7.67
N GLY A 40 -2.92 -7.52 8.39
CA GLY A 40 -1.58 -7.57 8.98
C GLY A 40 -0.74 -8.74 8.43
N GLY A 41 0.59 -8.58 8.41
CA GLY A 41 1.51 -9.67 8.04
C GLY A 41 1.32 -10.22 6.63
N GLY A 42 0.95 -9.38 5.67
CA GLY A 42 0.69 -9.78 4.28
C GLY A 42 -0.71 -10.36 4.01
N LYS A 43 -1.59 -10.42 5.02
CA LYS A 43 -2.99 -10.84 4.84
C LYS A 43 -3.85 -9.78 4.18
N GLY A 44 -4.81 -10.22 3.36
CA GLY A 44 -5.75 -9.31 2.69
C GLY A 44 -5.10 -8.50 1.58
N ILE A 45 -4.02 -9.01 0.97
CA ILE A 45 -3.29 -8.34 -0.10
C ILE A 45 -3.28 -9.23 -1.34
N ARG A 46 -3.70 -8.70 -2.49
CA ARG A 46 -3.59 -9.35 -3.80
C ARG A 46 -3.09 -8.37 -4.85
N LYS A 47 -2.19 -8.82 -5.72
CA LYS A 47 -1.79 -8.08 -6.93
C LYS A 47 -2.68 -8.52 -8.09
N ALA A 48 -3.32 -7.57 -8.76
CA ALA A 48 -4.09 -7.81 -9.98
C ALA A 48 -3.43 -7.08 -11.16
N SER A 49 -3.18 -7.80 -12.25
CA SER A 49 -2.59 -7.31 -13.49
C SER A 49 -3.61 -7.17 -14.60
N THR A 50 -4.84 -7.68 -14.40
CA THR A 50 -5.94 -7.62 -15.36
C THR A 50 -7.29 -7.47 -14.64
N ALA A 51 -8.32 -7.04 -15.37
CA ALA A 51 -9.69 -6.95 -14.86
C ALA A 51 -10.25 -8.32 -14.42
N ALA A 52 -9.89 -9.41 -15.10
CA ALA A 52 -10.29 -10.76 -14.71
C ALA A 52 -9.68 -11.18 -13.36
N GLU A 53 -8.42 -10.78 -13.12
CA GLU A 53 -7.78 -11.00 -11.82
C GLU A 53 -8.45 -10.21 -10.70
N VAL A 54 -8.97 -9.01 -10.97
CA VAL A 54 -9.75 -8.24 -9.97
C VAL A 54 -10.99 -9.02 -9.53
N VAL A 55 -11.78 -9.53 -10.48
CA VAL A 55 -12.98 -10.35 -10.20
C VAL A 55 -12.62 -11.57 -9.35
N ARG A 56 -11.48 -12.21 -9.64
CA ARG A 56 -11.00 -13.37 -8.91
C ARG A 56 -10.47 -13.05 -7.50
N PHE A 57 -9.77 -11.93 -7.34
CA PHE A 57 -9.00 -11.64 -6.13
C PHE A 57 -9.76 -10.81 -5.10
N PHE A 58 -10.70 -9.96 -5.51
CA PHE A 58 -11.47 -9.15 -4.57
C PHE A 58 -12.22 -10.00 -3.52
N PRO A 59 -12.96 -11.08 -3.90
CA PRO A 59 -13.61 -11.95 -2.90
C PRO A 59 -12.62 -12.63 -1.95
N GLN A 60 -11.39 -12.92 -2.41
CA GLN A 60 -10.36 -13.53 -1.56
C GLN A 60 -9.89 -12.54 -0.49
N VAL A 61 -9.64 -11.28 -0.85
CA VAL A 61 -9.27 -10.23 0.11
C VAL A 61 -10.39 -10.05 1.14
N GLN A 62 -11.65 -9.99 0.69
CA GLN A 62 -12.81 -9.88 1.58
C GLN A 62 -12.94 -11.07 2.54
N SER A 63 -12.68 -12.29 2.06
CA SER A 63 -12.74 -13.50 2.89
C SER A 63 -11.59 -13.61 3.89
N GLU A 64 -10.41 -13.07 3.54
CA GLU A 64 -9.21 -13.15 4.38
C GLU A 64 -9.24 -12.16 5.55
N VAL A 65 -9.91 -11.01 5.36
CA VAL A 65 -10.13 -10.01 6.40
C VAL A 65 -11.60 -9.55 6.39
N PRO A 66 -12.53 -10.37 6.94
CA PRO A 66 -13.96 -10.08 6.91
C PRO A 66 -14.31 -8.75 7.59
N GLY A 67 -15.18 -7.96 6.97
CA GLY A 67 -15.64 -6.67 7.49
C GLY A 67 -14.66 -5.51 7.29
N SER A 68 -13.41 -5.78 6.90
CA SER A 68 -12.42 -4.73 6.69
C SER A 68 -12.71 -3.92 5.42
N PRO A 69 -12.57 -2.57 5.47
CA PRO A 69 -12.62 -1.75 4.27
C PRO A 69 -11.55 -2.17 3.26
N ILE A 70 -11.90 -2.27 1.97
CA ILE A 70 -10.97 -2.65 0.91
C ILE A 70 -10.66 -1.41 0.06
N PHE A 71 -9.40 -1.19 -0.28
CA PHE A 71 -8.97 -0.13 -1.19
C PHE A 71 -8.08 -0.68 -2.31
N VAL A 72 -7.94 0.11 -3.37
CA VAL A 72 -7.12 -0.21 -4.55
C VAL A 72 -6.03 0.84 -4.69
N MET A 73 -4.79 0.41 -4.91
CA MET A 73 -3.65 1.31 -5.13
C MET A 73 -2.78 0.83 -6.28
N LYS A 74 -1.99 1.74 -6.88
CA LYS A 74 -1.01 1.36 -7.90
C LYS A 74 0.00 0.36 -7.34
N CYS A 75 0.32 -0.68 -8.10
CA CYS A 75 1.40 -1.59 -7.74
C CYS A 75 2.74 -0.95 -8.08
N ALA A 76 3.50 -0.54 -7.05
CA ALA A 76 4.89 -0.13 -7.22
C ALA A 76 5.72 -1.36 -7.63
N GLN A 77 6.29 -1.33 -8.84
CA GLN A 77 7.08 -2.43 -9.36
C GLN A 77 8.57 -2.13 -9.17
N ARG A 78 9.35 -3.16 -8.83
CA ARG A 78 10.82 -3.07 -8.65
C ARG A 78 11.23 -1.99 -7.64
N SER A 79 10.40 -1.74 -6.63
CA SER A 79 10.68 -0.80 -5.55
C SER A 79 11.45 -1.46 -4.42
N ARG A 80 12.18 -0.65 -3.64
CA ARG A 80 12.64 -1.01 -2.30
C ARG A 80 11.53 -0.75 -1.29
N HIS A 81 11.48 -1.52 -0.22
CA HIS A 81 10.63 -1.26 0.94
C HIS A 81 11.51 -0.75 2.07
N LEU A 82 11.49 0.56 2.24
CA LEU A 82 12.27 1.27 3.23
C LEU A 82 11.34 1.80 4.32
N GLU A 83 11.75 1.72 5.56
CA GLU A 83 10.97 2.20 6.70
C GLU A 83 11.86 2.99 7.66
N VAL A 84 11.27 3.96 8.36
CA VAL A 84 11.95 4.77 9.37
C VAL A 84 11.45 4.37 10.75
N GLN A 85 12.36 4.13 11.67
CA GLN A 85 11.99 3.90 13.06
C GLN A 85 11.71 5.25 13.73
N LEU A 86 10.49 5.43 14.21
CA LEU A 86 10.09 6.61 14.98
C LEU A 86 10.00 6.27 16.47
N LEU A 87 10.36 7.24 17.31
CA LEU A 87 10.09 7.24 18.75
C LEU A 87 9.45 8.58 19.11
N ALA A 88 8.28 8.55 19.74
CA ALA A 88 7.56 9.75 20.15
C ALA A 88 7.20 9.68 21.64
N ASP A 89 7.24 10.83 22.31
CA ASP A 89 6.84 10.96 23.70
C ASP A 89 5.51 11.71 23.87
N GLN A 90 5.00 11.73 25.10
CA GLN A 90 3.77 12.42 25.48
C GLN A 90 3.94 13.94 25.66
N TYR A 91 5.16 14.45 25.51
CA TYR A 91 5.50 15.87 25.62
C TYR A 91 5.64 16.54 24.25
N GLY A 92 5.32 15.82 23.17
CA GLY A 92 5.29 16.33 21.81
C GLY A 92 6.62 16.22 21.06
N GLN A 93 7.59 15.46 21.59
CA GLN A 93 8.82 15.16 20.85
C GLN A 93 8.65 13.89 20.03
N ALA A 94 9.15 13.93 18.79
CA ALA A 94 9.29 12.76 17.93
C ALA A 94 10.67 12.79 17.27
N ILE A 95 11.35 11.64 17.29
CA ILE A 95 12.67 11.47 16.67
C ILE A 95 12.67 10.25 15.75
N SER A 96 13.53 10.28 14.75
CA SER A 96 13.89 9.13 13.92
C SER A 96 15.14 8.44 14.48
N LEU A 97 15.14 7.11 14.52
CA LEU A 97 16.23 6.26 15.01
C LEU A 97 16.91 5.50 13.85
N PHE A 98 17.02 6.15 12.69
CA PHE A 98 17.42 5.58 11.40
C PHE A 98 16.33 4.76 10.69
N GLY A 99 16.62 4.43 9.42
CA GLY A 99 15.79 3.54 8.61
C GLY A 99 16.29 2.09 8.50
N ARG A 100 15.39 1.21 8.06
CA ARG A 100 15.64 -0.18 7.71
C ARG A 100 15.28 -0.46 6.25
N ASP A 101 16.02 -1.37 5.64
CA ASP A 101 15.66 -1.95 4.36
C ASP A 101 15.04 -3.34 4.58
N CYS A 102 13.74 -3.45 4.29
CA CYS A 102 13.00 -4.70 4.39
C CYS A 102 12.50 -5.17 3.02
N SER A 103 13.24 -4.85 1.96
CA SER A 103 12.87 -5.17 0.57
C SER A 103 12.84 -6.68 0.29
N VAL A 104 13.57 -7.48 1.08
CA VAL A 104 13.58 -8.95 0.93
C VAL A 104 12.31 -9.53 1.55
N GLN A 105 11.31 -9.70 0.70
CA GLN A 105 9.99 -10.18 1.08
C GLN A 105 9.58 -11.39 0.25
N ARG A 106 8.84 -12.31 0.86
CA ARG A 106 8.18 -13.40 0.14
C ARG A 106 6.69 -13.32 0.41
N ARG A 107 5.89 -13.23 -0.66
CA ARG A 107 4.41 -13.12 -0.56
C ARG A 107 3.96 -12.01 0.42
N HIS A 108 4.60 -10.83 0.32
CA HIS A 108 4.32 -9.65 1.16
C HIS A 108 4.58 -9.82 2.67
N GLN A 109 5.41 -10.79 3.05
CA GLN A 109 5.94 -10.95 4.40
C GLN A 109 7.44 -10.64 4.38
N LYS A 110 7.90 -9.86 5.36
CA LYS A 110 9.32 -9.53 5.55
C LYS A 110 10.08 -10.81 5.91
N ILE A 111 11.19 -11.06 5.23
CA ILE A 111 12.04 -12.25 5.45
C ILE A 111 13.40 -11.85 5.99
N ILE A 112 14.00 -10.82 5.41
CA ILE A 112 15.27 -10.24 5.87
C ILE A 112 15.06 -8.74 6.01
N GLU A 113 15.57 -8.19 7.11
CA GLU A 113 15.56 -6.77 7.42
C GLU A 113 16.99 -6.36 7.75
N GLU A 114 17.48 -5.30 7.09
CA GLU A 114 18.84 -4.78 7.25
C GLU A 114 18.80 -3.33 7.73
N ALA A 115 19.80 -2.92 8.51
CA ALA A 115 19.96 -1.54 8.97
C ALA A 115 21.45 -1.14 8.97
N PRO A 116 21.80 0.11 8.60
CA PRO A 116 20.91 1.18 8.13
C PRO A 116 20.54 1.05 6.64
N ILE A 117 19.72 1.98 6.12
CA ILE A 117 19.48 2.09 4.67
C ILE A 117 20.78 2.52 3.97
N VAL A 118 21.27 1.71 3.03
CA VAL A 118 22.47 2.02 2.22
C VAL A 118 22.17 2.17 0.72
N VAL A 119 20.99 1.73 0.28
CA VAL A 119 20.64 1.65 -1.15
C VAL A 119 20.14 2.98 -1.73
N ALA A 120 19.59 3.86 -0.89
CA ALA A 120 19.02 5.13 -1.30
C ALA A 120 20.05 6.26 -1.21
N PRO A 121 19.95 7.31 -2.04
CA PRO A 121 20.78 8.51 -1.90
C PRO A 121 20.62 9.12 -0.50
N LYS A 122 21.72 9.62 0.08
CA LYS A 122 21.73 10.20 1.43
C LYS A 122 20.66 11.27 1.61
N GLU A 123 20.49 12.14 0.61
CA GLU A 123 19.52 13.22 0.65
C GLU A 123 18.07 12.72 0.69
N ALA A 124 17.77 11.59 0.05
CA ALA A 124 16.46 10.94 0.15
C ALA A 124 16.24 10.29 1.53
N ILE A 125 17.28 9.70 2.13
CA ILE A 125 17.22 9.14 3.48
C ILE A 125 16.97 10.25 4.50
N GLU A 126 17.72 11.36 4.41
CA GLU A 126 17.53 12.49 5.32
C GLU A 126 16.16 13.16 5.14
N ALA A 127 15.59 13.15 3.93
CA ALA A 127 14.23 13.61 3.70
C ALA A 127 13.20 12.69 4.40
N MET A 128 13.37 11.37 4.28
CA MET A 128 12.50 10.39 4.95
C MET A 128 12.56 10.47 6.48
N GLU A 129 13.69 10.90 7.06
CA GLU A 129 13.90 10.95 8.52
C GLU A 129 13.46 12.26 9.18
N ARG A 130 13.19 13.31 8.39
CA ARG A 130 12.85 14.67 8.86
C ARG A 130 11.36 14.99 8.78
N GLU A 131 10.64 14.38 7.84
CA GLU A 131 9.20 14.55 7.61
C GLU A 131 8.37 13.51 8.39
#